data_AF-A0A9K3DY11-F1
#
_entry.id   AF-A0A9K3DY11-F1
#
_cell.length_a   1.000
_cell.length_b   1.000
_cell.length_c   1.000
_cell.angle_alpha   90.00
_cell.angle_beta   90.00
_cell.angle_gamma   90.00
#
_symmetry.space_group_name_H-M   'P 1'
#
loop_
_entity.id
_entity.type
_entity.pdbx_description
1 polymer ?
#
loop_
_entity_poly.entity_id
_entity_poly.type
_entity_poly.pdbx_seq_one_letter_code
_entity_poly.pdbx_strand_id
1 'polypeptide(L)' 'MEGSVHSLEFKIIDGGGQVAAVVERKRSSSGVELGEDVLCVTVEPHVDRIFIMALVAIHGLICGKM' A
#
# COMPACT_ATOMS: atom_id res chain seq x y z
N MET A 1 -6.83 -21.60 14.24
CA MET A 1 -7.48 -20.43 13.62
C MET A 1 -6.45 -19.81 12.69
N GLU A 2 -6.28 -20.41 11.52
CA GLU A 2 -5.40 -19.86 10.47
C GLU A 2 -6.23 -18.82 9.70
N GLY A 3 -6.27 -17.60 10.23
CA GLY A 3 -6.58 -16.45 9.42
C GLY A 3 -5.30 -16.09 8.68
N SER A 4 -5.15 -16.53 7.43
CA SER A 4 -4.14 -15.91 6.57
C SER A 4 -4.61 -14.47 6.37
N VAL A 5 -4.04 -13.55 7.15
CA VAL A 5 -4.28 -12.12 7.06
C VAL A 5 -3.67 -11.69 5.74
N HIS A 6 -4.48 -11.72 4.69
CA HIS A 6 -4.11 -11.26 3.36
C HIS A 6 -3.99 -9.73 3.45
N SER A 7 -2.83 -9.22 3.87
CA SER A 7 -2.57 -7.79 4.02
C SER A 7 -2.30 -7.15 2.64
N LEU A 8 -2.73 -5.90 2.42
CA LEU A 8 -2.49 -5.13 1.17
C LEU A 8 -1.10 -4.49 1.20
N GLU A 9 -0.12 -5.21 1.72
CA GLU A 9 1.23 -4.71 1.91
C GLU A 9 2.09 -5.10 0.71
N PHE A 10 2.58 -4.11 -0.02
CA PHE A 10 3.37 -4.33 -1.23
C PHE A 10 4.29 -3.14 -1.51
N LYS A 11 5.26 -3.37 -2.41
CA LYS A 11 6.16 -2.32 -2.92
C LYS A 11 5.87 -2.08 -4.38
N ILE A 12 5.92 -0.82 -4.78
CA ILE A 12 5.93 -0.42 -6.19
C ILE A 12 7.37 -0.20 -6.58
N ILE A 13 7.82 -0.92 -7.60
CA ILE A 13 9.20 -0.92 -8.10
C ILE A 13 9.21 -0.24 -9.47
N ASP A 14 10.17 0.66 -9.69
CA ASP A 14 10.36 1.32 -10.98
C ASP A 14 11.06 0.43 -12.01
N GLY A 15 11.21 0.94 -13.24
CA GLY A 15 11.89 0.21 -14.32
C GLY A 15 13.38 -0.07 -14.07
N GLY A 16 14.00 0.63 -13.12
CA GLY A 16 15.38 0.41 -12.69
C GLY A 16 15.52 -0.58 -11.53
N GLY A 17 14.42 -1.13 -11.02
CA GLY A 17 14.43 -2.03 -9.87
C GLY A 17 14.44 -1.32 -8.52
N GLN A 18 14.30 0.01 -8.49
CA GLN A 18 14.30 0.80 -7.26
C GLN A 18 12.89 0.91 -6.70
N VAL A 19 12.77 1.04 -5.37
CA VAL A 19 11.48 1.24 -4.72
C VAL A 19 10.99 2.65 -5.05
N ALA A 20 9.81 2.78 -5.65
CA ALA A 20 9.14 4.05 -5.90
C ALA A 20 8.12 4.38 -4.79
N ALA A 21 7.50 3.35 -4.21
CA ALA A 21 6.63 3.50 -3.04
C ALA A 21 6.52 2.21 -2.23
N VAL A 22 6.24 2.36 -0.93
CA VAL A 22 5.93 1.26 -0.01
C VAL A 22 4.51 1.46 0.51
N VAL A 23 3.71 0.40 0.43
CA VAL A 23 2.33 0.35 0.89
C VAL A 23 2.25 -0.59 2.08
N GLU A 24 1.78 -0.07 3.22
CA GLU A 24 1.71 -0.78 4.50
C GLU A 24 0.34 -0.58 5.14
N ARG A 25 -0.02 -1.43 6.10
CA ARG A 25 -1.24 -1.21 6.89
C ARG A 25 -1.08 0.02 7.78
N LYS A 26 -2.07 0.92 7.76
CA LYS A 26 -1.99 2.14 8.58
C LYS A 26 -2.16 1.79 10.05
N ARG A 27 -1.25 2.31 10.87
CA ARG A 27 -1.33 2.29 12.33
C ARG A 27 -1.49 3.70 12.87
N SER A 28 -2.31 3.84 13.90
CA SER A 28 -2.41 5.08 14.66
C SER A 28 -1.12 5.33 15.45
N SER A 29 -0.94 6.55 15.95
CA SER A 29 0.21 6.90 16.79
C SER A 29 0.27 6.10 18.10
N SER A 30 -0.86 5.56 18.57
CA SER A 30 -0.93 4.65 19.72
C SER A 30 -0.70 3.17 19.37
N GLY A 31 -0.42 2.86 18.10
CA GLY A 31 -0.14 1.51 17.61
C GLY A 31 -1.37 0.69 17.22
N VAL A 32 -2.58 1.25 17.35
CA VAL A 32 -3.81 0.56 16.91
C VAL A 32 -3.80 0.46 15.39
N GLU A 33 -4.00 -0.75 14.85
CA GLU A 33 -4.15 -0.98 13.42
C GLU A 33 -5.53 -0.49 12.96
N LEU A 34 -5.57 0.26 11.86
CA LEU A 34 -6.82 0.73 11.28
C LEU A 34 -7.46 -0.39 10.44
N GLY A 35 -8.61 -0.08 9.81
CA GLY A 35 -9.27 -0.99 8.87
C GLY A 35 -8.32 -1.49 7.79
N GLU A 36 -8.58 -2.68 7.24
CA GLU A 36 -7.77 -3.31 6.18
C GLU A 36 -7.73 -2.47 4.89
N ASP A 37 -8.76 -1.66 4.68
CA ASP A 37 -8.91 -0.69 3.59
C ASP A 37 -8.11 0.61 3.84
N VAL A 38 -7.54 0.77 5.04
CA VAL A 38 -6.78 1.96 5.42
C VAL A 38 -5.28 1.71 5.33
N LEU A 39 -4.68 2.27 4.29
CA LEU A 39 -3.28 2.08 3.95
C LEU A 39 -2.42 3.30 4.30
N CYS A 40 -1.16 3.04 4.63
CA CYS A 40 -0.08 4.02 4.65
C CYS A 40 0.74 3.86 3.37
N VAL A 41 0.90 4.94 2.61
CA VAL A 41 1.67 4.93 1.36
C VAL A 41 2.83 5.91 1.49
N THR A 42 4.04 5.37 1.57
CA THR A 42 5.29 6.14 1.57
C THR A 42 5.80 6.18 0.15
N VAL A 43 5.96 7.38 -0.41
CA VAL A 43 6.35 7.59 -1.81
C VAL A 43 7.71 8.26 -1.85
N GLU A 44 8.60 7.75 -2.71
CA GLU A 44 9.92 8.35 -2.89
C GLU A 44 9.84 9.79 -3.42
N PRO A 45 10.83 10.64 -3.12
CA PRO A 45 10.92 11.98 -3.67
C PRO A 45 10.89 11.95 -5.22
N HIS A 46 10.24 12.95 -5.82
CA HIS A 46 10.13 13.13 -7.29
C HIS A 46 9.29 12.07 -8.03
N VAL A 47 8.63 11.16 -7.31
CA VAL A 47 7.62 10.26 -7.88
C VAL A 47 6.24 10.95 -7.81
N ASP A 48 5.48 10.87 -8.90
CA ASP A 48 4.14 11.44 -8.95
C ASP A 48 3.18 10.68 -8.00
N ARG A 49 2.64 11.41 -7.02
CA ARG A 49 1.79 10.83 -5.97
C ARG A 49 0.44 10.37 -6.51
N ILE A 50 -0.11 11.05 -7.52
CA ILE A 50 -1.39 10.69 -8.12
C ILE A 50 -1.25 9.38 -8.88
N PHE A 51 -0.17 9.22 -9.64
CA PHE A 51 0.16 7.99 -10.33
C PHE A 51 0.29 6.81 -9.36
N ILE A 52 1.03 6.99 -8.26
CA ILE A 52 1.15 5.95 -7.23
C ILE A 52 -0.22 5.59 -6.64
N MET A 53 -1.03 6.58 -6.25
CA MET A 53 -2.36 6.31 -5.69
C MET A 53 -3.29 5.61 -6.69
N ALA A 54 -3.20 5.92 -7.98
CA ALA A 54 -3.95 5.23 -9.02
C ALA A 54 -3.56 3.74 -9.10
N LEU A 55 -2.25 3.43 -9.06
CA LEU A 55 -1.77 2.05 -9.03
C LEU A 55 -2.24 1.30 -7.79
N VAL A 56 -2.19 1.94 -6.61
CA VAL A 56 -2.69 1.36 -5.35
C VAL A 56 -4.17 1.03 -5.45
N ALA A 57 -4.99 1.96 -5.95
CA ALA A 57 -6.42 1.74 -6.12
C ALA A 57 -6.72 0.61 -7.11
N ILE A 58 -6.06 0.60 -8.27
CA ILE A 58 -6.22 -0.46 -9.28
C ILE A 58 -5.83 -1.82 -8.70
N HIS A 59 -4.71 -1.91 -7.99
CA HIS A 59 -4.29 -3.16 -7.35
C HIS A 59 -5.28 -3.62 -6.30
N GLY A 60 -5.78 -2.72 -5.46
CA GLY A 60 -6.83 -3.02 -4.48
C GLY A 60 -8.11 -3.56 -5.12
N LEU A 61 -8.56 -2.95 -6.22
CA LEU A 61 -9.71 -3.40 -6.99
C LEU A 61 -9.48 -4.79 -7.62
N ILE A 62 -8.31 -5.04 -8.22
CA ILE A 62 -7.96 -6.33 -8.81
C ILE A 62 -7.95 -7.44 -7.75
N CYS A 63 -7.44 -7.15 -6.56
CA CYS A 63 -7.39 -8.12 -5.47
C CYS A 63 -8.74 -8.28 -4.73
N GLY A 64 -9.76 -7.45 -5.03
CA GLY A 64 -11.05 -7.47 -4.33
C GLY A 64 -10.96 -6.95 -2.89
N LYS A 65 -10.07 -5.99 -2.64
CA LYS A 65 -9.73 -5.48 -1.31
C LYS A 65 -9.99 -3.98 -1.13
N MET A 66 -10.58 -3.35 -2.15
CA MET A 66 -11.07 -1.97 -2.17
C MET A 66 -12.40 -1.92 -2.90
#